data_AF-A0A254TIX6-F1
#
_entry.id   AF-A0A254TIX6-F1
#
_cell.length_a   1.000
_cell.length_b   1.000
_cell.length_c   1.000
_cell.angle_alpha   90.00
_cell.angle_beta   90.00
_cell.angle_gamma   90.00
#
_symmetry.space_group_name_H-M   'P 1'
#
loop_
_entity.id
_entity.type
_entity.pdbx_description
1 polymer ?
#
loop_
_entity_poly.entity_id
_entity_poly.type
_entity_poly.pdbx_seq_one_letter_code
_entity_poly.pdbx_strand_id
1 'polypeptide(L)'
;MIRANNLSVQAALSGKRILLTGTTGFLAKVVLEKLIRSVPQVERIILLIRGNRNAATARERFEREIATSSIFDRLREEQPDYLAQFFTEKIECITGEITEPSFGLPAGRFIELAARVDLVINAAASVNFREPLDQALAINTLSLHYLTALTRVANAPLVQVSTCYVNGFNRGEMREQVVAPAGASIPRHHDGYYEVDALITRLLQKVEKLKEAVRDARQCERRLTELGIAEARRHGWNDTYTFTKWLGEQLAMRGMAGRALTILRPSIIESTLQEPAPGWLEGVKVADAVILAYARGKTSFFPARSEGIIDIIPADLVANGILLSAAEALAAPPGHRIYQCCSGAVNPVTMGEVIRLIQDESKRNWRKYDRLFHQEPTHTFRVVGNTTFRLGMGAVRAGVGAWSMLRRATGAPGESKAMEKMRTTQTLAVTFSVYSQPRYRFHSKNLLALAKRFRPYDKILFPVDARLVNWPDYLCRIHMAGLNRYALWKRNAKPVEPIAQTATLPAAEAVR
;
A
#
# COMPACT_ATOMS: atom_id res chain seq x y z
N MET A 1 33.34 8.82 -0.05
CA MET A 1 32.80 7.92 -1.10
C MET A 1 32.70 6.51 -0.54
N ILE A 2 31.50 5.92 -0.46
CA ILE A 2 31.36 4.49 -0.14
C ILE A 2 31.67 3.71 -1.43
N ARG A 3 32.70 2.86 -1.43
CA ARG A 3 33.08 2.02 -2.58
C ARG A 3 31.98 0.99 -2.89
N ALA A 4 31.89 0.56 -4.15
CA ALA A 4 30.96 -0.50 -4.56
C ALA A 4 31.22 -1.80 -3.77
N ASN A 5 30.17 -2.60 -3.53
CA ASN A 5 30.19 -3.88 -2.81
C ASN A 5 30.50 -3.86 -1.30
N ASN A 6 30.31 -2.74 -0.61
CA ASN A 6 30.63 -2.64 0.83
C ASN A 6 29.43 -2.84 1.77
N LEU A 7 28.19 -2.65 1.30
CA LEU A 7 27.00 -2.74 2.16
C LEU A 7 26.49 -4.18 2.29
N SER A 8 25.96 -4.53 3.45
CA SER A 8 25.26 -5.80 3.69
C SER A 8 24.06 -5.57 4.60
N VAL A 9 22.91 -6.12 4.21
CA VAL A 9 21.67 -6.00 4.99
C VAL A 9 21.80 -6.72 6.32
N GLN A 10 22.31 -7.96 6.28
CA GLN A 10 22.53 -8.76 7.48
C GLN A 10 23.49 -8.07 8.45
N ALA A 11 24.63 -7.59 7.96
CA ALA A 11 25.61 -6.93 8.84
C ALA A 11 25.09 -5.61 9.44
N ALA A 12 24.34 -4.82 8.66
CA ALA A 12 23.81 -3.53 9.14
C ALA A 12 22.68 -3.70 10.16
N LEU A 13 21.84 -4.72 9.99
CA LEU A 13 20.66 -4.97 10.84
C LEU A 13 20.93 -5.96 11.99
N SER A 14 22.09 -6.61 12.01
CA SER A 14 22.50 -7.48 13.12
C SER A 14 22.59 -6.69 14.43
N GLY A 15 22.01 -7.24 15.50
CA GLY A 15 21.98 -6.60 16.81
C GLY A 15 21.22 -5.28 16.84
N LYS A 16 20.29 -5.04 15.89
CA LYS A 16 19.45 -3.83 15.86
C LYS A 16 18.06 -4.12 16.39
N ARG A 17 17.46 -3.08 16.97
CA ARG A 17 16.09 -3.02 17.45
C ARG A 17 15.28 -2.14 16.50
N ILE A 18 14.41 -2.78 15.71
CA ILE A 18 13.71 -2.14 14.59
C ILE A 18 12.27 -1.88 14.99
N LEU A 19 11.85 -0.62 14.99
CA LEU A 19 10.43 -0.27 15.09
C LEU A 19 9.79 -0.38 13.71
N LEU A 20 8.86 -1.32 13.53
CA LEU A 20 8.10 -1.53 12.31
C LEU A 20 6.62 -1.22 12.56
N THR A 21 6.06 -0.29 11.79
CA THR A 21 4.64 0.09 11.88
C THR A 21 3.84 -0.44 10.68
N GLY A 22 2.52 -0.53 10.84
CA GLY A 22 1.62 -0.94 9.75
C GLY A 22 1.62 -2.44 9.47
N THR A 23 2.08 -3.27 10.41
CA THR A 23 2.26 -4.73 10.27
C THR A 23 0.99 -5.53 10.13
N THR A 24 -0.17 -4.94 10.37
CA THR A 24 -1.46 -5.56 10.03
C THR A 24 -1.76 -5.46 8.54
N GLY A 25 -1.05 -4.61 7.80
CA GLY A 25 -1.19 -4.42 6.36
C GLY A 25 -0.28 -5.31 5.52
N PHE A 26 -0.70 -5.49 4.26
CA PHE A 26 -0.07 -6.34 3.25
C PHE A 26 1.46 -6.20 3.14
N LEU A 27 1.98 -5.01 2.81
CA LEU A 27 3.41 -4.83 2.53
C LEU A 27 4.28 -5.06 3.76
N ALA A 28 3.84 -4.58 4.93
CA ALA A 28 4.59 -4.70 6.16
C ALA A 28 4.73 -6.16 6.64
N LYS A 29 3.74 -7.01 6.32
CA LYS A 29 3.85 -8.47 6.53
C LYS A 29 4.93 -9.09 5.66
N VAL A 30 5.06 -8.68 4.40
CA VAL A 30 6.15 -9.14 3.50
C VAL A 30 7.51 -8.70 4.05
N VAL A 31 7.62 -7.44 4.51
CA VAL A 31 8.86 -6.94 5.15
C VAL A 31 9.19 -7.74 6.42
N LEU A 32 8.19 -8.01 7.26
CA LEU A 32 8.36 -8.76 8.50
C LEU A 32 8.83 -10.20 8.23
N GLU A 33 8.18 -10.91 7.30
CA GLU A 33 8.63 -12.25 6.90
C GLU A 33 10.06 -12.23 6.35
N LYS A 34 10.36 -11.27 5.47
CA LYS A 34 11.69 -11.15 4.88
C LYS A 34 12.76 -10.88 5.93
N LEU A 35 12.48 -10.06 6.95
CA LEU A 35 13.36 -9.83 8.10
C LEU A 35 13.61 -11.12 8.89
N ILE A 36 12.55 -11.85 9.23
CA ILE A 36 12.64 -13.10 10.00
C ILE A 36 13.51 -14.12 9.26
N ARG A 37 13.30 -14.30 7.95
CA ARG A 37 14.06 -15.28 7.16
C ARG A 37 15.48 -14.83 6.84
N SER A 38 15.69 -13.55 6.59
CA SER A 38 16.95 -13.05 6.00
C SER A 38 17.89 -12.42 7.02
N VAL A 39 17.42 -12.03 8.20
CA VAL A 39 18.22 -11.35 9.25
C VAL A 39 17.99 -12.01 10.61
N PRO A 40 18.38 -13.29 10.79
CA PRO A 40 18.17 -14.00 12.05
C PRO A 40 18.88 -13.33 13.24
N GLN A 41 19.93 -12.54 13.02
CA GLN A 41 20.70 -11.85 14.06
C GLN A 41 20.11 -10.50 14.50
N VAL A 42 18.94 -10.08 13.99
CA VAL A 42 18.25 -8.90 14.54
C VAL A 42 17.98 -9.11 16.03
N GLU A 43 18.16 -8.08 16.85
CA GLU A 43 17.97 -8.19 18.30
C GLU A 43 16.48 -8.23 18.63
N ARG A 44 15.72 -7.26 18.11
CA ARG A 44 14.28 -7.14 18.35
C ARG A 44 13.58 -6.48 17.17
N ILE A 45 12.41 -6.98 16.80
CA ILE A 45 11.46 -6.28 15.93
C ILE A 45 10.29 -5.83 16.81
N ILE A 46 10.19 -4.51 16.97
CA ILE A 46 9.17 -3.86 17.79
C ILE A 46 8.02 -3.50 16.86
N LEU A 47 6.83 -4.04 17.13
CA LEU A 47 5.62 -3.80 16.34
C LEU A 47 4.69 -2.85 17.11
N LEU A 48 4.49 -1.64 16.59
CA LEU A 48 3.45 -0.74 17.08
C LEU A 48 2.12 -1.11 16.42
N ILE A 49 1.18 -1.64 17.20
CA ILE A 49 -0.10 -2.16 16.70
C ILE A 49 -1.24 -1.53 17.48
N ARG A 50 -2.21 -0.96 16.76
CA ARG A 50 -3.46 -0.46 17.35
C ARG A 50 -4.34 -1.63 17.78
N GLY A 51 -4.84 -1.60 19.02
CA GLY A 51 -5.92 -2.49 19.47
C GLY A 51 -7.22 -2.27 18.71
N ASN A 52 -8.09 -3.27 18.68
CA ASN A 52 -9.43 -3.20 18.11
C ASN A 52 -10.45 -3.93 19.02
N ARG A 53 -11.72 -3.97 18.60
CA ARG A 53 -12.80 -4.59 19.39
C ARG A 53 -12.61 -6.10 19.62
N ASN A 54 -11.91 -6.80 18.73
CA ASN A 54 -11.73 -8.25 18.75
C ASN A 54 -10.38 -8.68 19.35
N ALA A 55 -9.44 -7.73 19.48
CA ALA A 55 -8.11 -7.91 20.02
C ALA A 55 -7.67 -6.58 20.64
N ALA A 56 -7.82 -6.45 21.96
CA ALA A 56 -7.63 -5.18 22.66
C ALA A 56 -6.15 -4.80 22.74
N THR A 57 -5.26 -5.79 22.77
CA THR A 57 -3.82 -5.59 22.86
C THR A 57 -3.11 -5.84 21.53
N ALA A 58 -1.94 -5.22 21.35
CA ALA A 58 -1.06 -5.47 20.21
C ALA A 58 -0.64 -6.95 20.12
N ARG A 59 -0.44 -7.62 21.26
CA ARG A 59 -0.03 -9.03 21.28
C ARG A 59 -1.15 -9.95 20.80
N GLU A 60 -2.37 -9.78 21.31
CA GLU A 60 -3.54 -10.52 20.82
C GLU A 60 -3.75 -10.30 19.33
N ARG A 61 -3.61 -9.05 18.87
CA ARG A 61 -3.81 -8.70 17.47
C ARG A 61 -2.73 -9.30 16.58
N PHE A 62 -1.49 -9.29 17.04
CA PHE A 62 -0.39 -9.98 16.38
C PHE A 62 -0.67 -11.47 16.22
N GLU A 63 -1.06 -12.15 17.30
CA GLU A 63 -1.33 -13.59 17.28
C GLU A 63 -2.50 -13.95 16.34
N ARG A 64 -3.56 -13.13 16.33
CA ARG A 64 -4.77 -13.40 15.53
C ARG A 64 -4.67 -13.00 14.06
N GLU A 65 -4.02 -11.87 13.75
CA GLU A 65 -4.06 -11.26 12.41
C GLU A 65 -2.71 -11.31 11.66
N ILE A 66 -1.59 -11.48 12.38
CA ILE A 66 -0.24 -11.42 11.80
C ILE A 66 0.40 -12.81 11.82
N ALA A 67 0.61 -13.42 12.99
CA ALA A 67 1.29 -14.71 13.13
C ALA A 67 0.58 -15.87 12.39
N THR A 68 -0.73 -15.78 12.24
CA THR A 68 -1.60 -16.73 11.50
C THR A 68 -1.63 -16.48 9.99
N SER A 69 -1.04 -15.38 9.51
CA SER A 69 -1.06 -15.05 8.08
C SER A 69 -0.30 -16.10 7.28
N SER A 70 -0.82 -16.38 6.07
CA SER A 70 -0.24 -17.35 5.14
C SER A 70 1.10 -16.92 4.55
N ILE A 71 1.49 -15.65 4.75
CA ILE A 71 2.84 -15.19 4.38
C ILE A 71 3.92 -16.04 5.05
N PHE A 72 3.65 -16.52 6.27
CA PHE A 72 4.58 -17.32 7.06
C PHE A 72 4.46 -18.82 6.79
N ASP A 73 3.60 -19.28 5.87
CA ASP A 73 3.36 -20.71 5.60
C ASP A 73 4.67 -21.44 5.27
N ARG A 74 5.50 -20.85 4.40
CA ARG A 74 6.80 -21.41 4.05
C ARG A 74 7.70 -21.64 5.27
N LEU A 75 7.82 -20.63 6.15
CA LEU A 75 8.62 -20.77 7.38
C LEU A 75 7.98 -21.76 8.36
N ARG A 76 6.65 -21.80 8.42
CA ARG A 76 5.91 -22.73 9.28
C ARG A 76 6.07 -24.18 8.83
N GLU A 77 6.21 -24.41 7.53
CA GLU A 77 6.45 -25.73 6.93
C GLU A 77 7.93 -26.13 6.98
N GLU A 78 8.85 -25.22 6.66
CA GLU A 78 10.29 -25.52 6.57
C GLU A 78 11.01 -25.46 7.92
N GLN A 79 10.62 -24.54 8.83
CA GLN A 79 11.32 -24.25 10.09
C GLN A 79 10.35 -23.81 11.22
N PRO A 80 9.41 -24.68 11.65
CA PRO A 80 8.37 -24.32 12.63
C PRO A 80 8.92 -23.85 13.98
N ASP A 81 9.91 -24.55 14.53
CA ASP A 81 10.49 -24.23 15.84
C ASP A 81 11.21 -22.89 15.81
N TYR A 82 11.95 -22.62 14.73
CA TYR A 82 12.60 -21.33 14.52
C TYR A 82 11.57 -20.19 14.48
N LEU A 83 10.48 -20.35 13.72
CA LEU A 83 9.45 -19.32 13.62
C LEU A 83 8.78 -19.06 14.97
N ALA A 84 8.42 -20.13 15.69
CA ALA A 84 7.80 -20.04 17.02
C ALA A 84 8.74 -19.36 18.04
N GLN A 85 10.01 -19.73 18.05
CA GLN A 85 11.03 -19.10 18.88
C GLN A 85 11.20 -17.62 18.52
N PHE A 86 11.29 -17.29 17.23
CA PHE A 86 11.44 -15.90 16.77
C PHE A 86 10.25 -15.04 17.20
N PHE A 87 9.02 -15.52 17.04
CA PHE A 87 7.80 -14.83 17.48
C PHE A 87 7.72 -14.59 18.99
N THR A 88 8.42 -15.41 19.77
CA THR A 88 8.42 -15.34 21.24
C THR A 88 9.54 -14.44 21.74
N GLU A 89 10.75 -14.59 21.22
CA GLU A 89 11.95 -13.94 21.73
C GLU A 89 12.26 -12.59 21.06
N LYS A 90 11.90 -12.46 19.78
CA LYS A 90 12.33 -11.35 18.92
C LYS A 90 11.21 -10.45 18.42
N ILE A 91 9.95 -10.79 18.67
CA ILE A 91 8.82 -9.89 18.37
C ILE A 91 8.32 -9.24 19.67
N GLU A 92 8.46 -7.92 19.78
CA GLU A 92 7.88 -7.13 20.86
C GLU A 92 6.67 -6.36 20.34
N CYS A 93 5.49 -6.62 20.90
CA CYS A 93 4.25 -5.95 20.51
C CYS A 93 3.94 -4.80 21.47
N ILE A 94 3.78 -3.59 20.93
CA ILE A 94 3.40 -2.39 21.69
C ILE A 94 2.00 -1.95 21.25
N THR A 95 1.08 -1.92 22.21
CA THR A 95 -0.27 -1.37 22.00
C THR A 95 -0.19 0.14 21.93
N GLY A 96 -0.48 0.71 20.76
CA GLY A 96 -0.50 2.15 20.53
C GLY A 96 -1.07 2.52 19.16
N GLU A 97 -1.33 3.80 18.95
CA GLU A 97 -1.91 4.34 17.72
C GLU A 97 -0.99 5.41 17.12
N ILE A 98 -0.51 5.17 15.91
CA ILE A 98 0.46 6.04 15.24
C ILE A 98 -0.10 7.43 14.93
N THR A 99 -1.43 7.56 14.87
CA THR A 99 -2.11 8.85 14.64
C THR A 99 -2.29 9.69 15.89
N GLU A 100 -1.95 9.17 17.07
CA GLU A 100 -2.06 9.89 18.34
C GLU A 100 -0.71 10.51 18.76
N PRO A 101 -0.71 11.65 19.49
CA PRO A 101 0.48 12.18 20.13
C PRO A 101 1.18 11.10 20.97
N SER A 102 2.50 10.99 20.82
CA SER A 102 3.32 9.96 21.50
C SER A 102 2.80 8.52 21.30
N PHE A 103 2.12 8.27 20.18
CA PHE A 103 1.43 7.02 19.86
C PHE A 103 0.31 6.61 20.82
N GLY A 104 -0.23 7.55 21.58
CA GLY A 104 -1.17 7.26 22.68
C GLY A 104 -0.49 6.62 23.90
N LEU A 105 0.84 6.60 23.95
CA LEU A 105 1.61 6.06 25.08
C LEU A 105 1.78 7.13 26.17
N PRO A 106 1.84 6.72 27.45
CA PRO A 106 2.34 7.58 28.51
C PRO A 106 3.76 8.08 28.22
N ALA A 107 4.08 9.31 28.63
CA ALA A 107 5.36 9.95 28.31
C ALA A 107 6.58 9.09 28.68
N GLY A 108 6.59 8.45 29.85
CA GLY A 108 7.67 7.54 30.26
C GLY A 108 7.85 6.35 29.31
N ARG A 109 6.75 5.72 28.88
CA ARG A 109 6.77 4.59 27.93
C ARG A 109 7.22 5.02 26.53
N PHE A 110 6.88 6.23 26.11
CA PHE A 110 7.38 6.79 24.84
C PHE A 110 8.90 7.00 24.87
N ILE A 111 9.44 7.53 25.98
CA ILE A 111 10.88 7.72 26.18
C ILE A 111 11.60 6.36 26.25
N GLU A 112 11.06 5.39 26.98
CA GLU A 112 11.59 4.02 27.05
C GLU A 112 11.60 3.31 25.68
N LEU A 113 10.58 3.56 24.85
CA LEU A 113 10.56 3.10 23.47
C LEU A 113 11.68 3.78 22.67
N ALA A 114 11.75 5.11 22.71
CA ALA A 114 12.74 5.86 21.95
C ALA A 114 14.18 5.46 22.29
N ALA A 115 14.50 5.25 23.57
CA ALA A 115 15.82 4.85 24.04
C ALA A 115 16.30 3.48 23.50
N ARG A 116 15.39 2.65 22.99
CA ARG A 116 15.67 1.28 22.55
C ARG A 116 15.50 1.07 21.05
N VAL A 117 15.17 2.10 20.27
CA VAL A 117 14.97 1.97 18.83
C VAL A 117 16.22 2.42 18.08
N ASP A 118 16.78 1.52 17.27
CA ASP A 118 17.95 1.83 16.44
C ASP A 118 17.57 2.22 15.02
N LEU A 119 16.35 1.89 14.58
CA LEU A 119 15.84 2.13 13.23
C LEU A 119 14.32 2.12 13.23
N VAL A 120 13.70 3.08 12.53
CA VAL A 120 12.26 3.10 12.30
C VAL A 120 11.96 2.79 10.83
N ILE A 121 11.10 1.81 10.59
CA ILE A 121 10.50 1.52 9.28
C ILE A 121 9.01 1.81 9.38
N ASN A 122 8.56 2.89 8.75
CA ASN A 122 7.15 3.24 8.69
C ASN A 122 6.52 2.75 7.38
N ALA A 123 5.72 1.69 7.49
CA ALA A 123 4.88 1.18 6.41
C ALA A 123 3.37 1.39 6.70
N ALA A 124 3.03 2.10 7.78
CA ALA A 124 1.66 2.47 8.08
C ALA A 124 1.15 3.49 7.05
N ALA A 125 0.05 3.13 6.38
CA ALA A 125 -0.67 4.01 5.49
C ALA A 125 -2.10 3.49 5.33
N SER A 126 -3.04 4.39 5.11
CA SER A 126 -4.30 4.01 4.48
C SER A 126 -4.15 4.15 2.97
N VAL A 127 -4.46 3.08 2.23
CA VAL A 127 -4.43 3.05 0.76
C VAL A 127 -5.81 3.26 0.13
N ASN A 128 -6.77 3.75 0.92
CA ASN A 128 -8.12 4.02 0.43
C ASN A 128 -8.20 5.39 -0.27
N PHE A 129 -8.40 5.38 -1.59
CA PHE A 129 -8.48 6.61 -2.41
C PHE A 129 -9.68 7.51 -2.09
N ARG A 130 -10.67 7.00 -1.37
CA ARG A 130 -11.88 7.73 -0.94
C ARG A 130 -11.97 7.82 0.58
N GLU A 131 -10.84 7.79 1.26
CA GLU A 131 -10.80 8.03 2.70
C GLU A 131 -11.21 9.48 3.01
N PRO A 132 -12.00 9.71 4.08
CA PRO A 132 -12.27 11.04 4.61
C PRO A 132 -10.98 11.82 4.86
N LEU A 133 -10.98 13.11 4.52
CA LEU A 133 -9.78 13.95 4.59
C LEU A 133 -9.10 13.95 5.96
N ASP A 134 -9.89 13.94 7.04
CA ASP A 134 -9.39 13.94 8.40
C ASP A 134 -8.61 12.66 8.75
N GLN A 135 -9.17 11.50 8.38
CA GLN A 135 -8.50 10.21 8.54
C GLN A 135 -7.23 10.12 7.69
N ALA A 136 -7.31 10.56 6.43
CA ALA A 136 -6.17 10.57 5.51
C ALA A 136 -5.04 11.48 6.01
N LEU A 137 -5.36 12.67 6.53
CA LEU A 137 -4.37 13.56 7.17
C LEU A 137 -3.78 12.92 8.42
N ALA A 138 -4.59 12.32 9.30
CA ALA A 138 -4.12 11.69 10.51
C ALA A 138 -3.08 10.58 10.23
N ILE A 139 -3.41 9.65 9.33
CA ILE A 139 -2.56 8.48 9.05
C ILE A 139 -1.38 8.76 8.13
N ASN A 140 -1.55 9.56 7.07
CA ASN A 140 -0.52 9.74 6.05
C ASN A 140 0.31 11.01 6.25
N THR A 141 -0.17 11.98 7.04
CA THR A 141 0.49 13.27 7.25
C THR A 141 0.90 13.47 8.71
N LEU A 142 -0.04 13.57 9.65
CA LEU A 142 0.24 13.94 11.04
C LEU A 142 1.01 12.86 11.79
N SER A 143 0.78 11.57 11.49
CA SER A 143 1.57 10.46 12.06
C SER A 143 3.09 10.63 11.85
N LEU A 144 3.52 11.27 10.76
CA LEU A 144 4.93 11.55 10.50
C LEU A 144 5.50 12.61 11.45
N HIS A 145 4.67 13.53 11.95
CA HIS A 145 5.09 14.45 13.01
C HIS A 145 5.44 13.67 14.29
N TYR A 146 4.60 12.72 14.69
CA TYR A 146 4.83 11.90 15.89
C TYR A 146 5.99 10.91 15.71
N LEU A 147 6.11 10.28 14.54
CA LEU A 147 7.25 9.42 14.22
C LEU A 147 8.57 10.19 14.23
N THR A 148 8.61 11.38 13.63
CA THR A 148 9.84 12.17 13.62
C THR A 148 10.21 12.67 15.02
N ALA A 149 9.23 12.95 15.89
CA ALA A 149 9.47 13.20 17.30
C ALA A 149 10.15 12.01 17.98
N LEU A 150 9.66 10.77 17.78
CA LEU A 150 10.30 9.57 18.32
C LEU A 150 11.74 9.43 17.81
N THR A 151 11.96 9.53 16.50
CA THR A 151 13.29 9.36 15.89
C THR A 151 14.30 10.40 16.37
N ARG A 152 13.86 11.61 16.73
CA ARG A 152 14.73 12.65 17.29
C ARG A 152 15.20 12.29 18.68
N VAL A 153 14.31 11.75 19.52
CA VAL A 153 14.65 11.27 20.87
C VAL A 153 15.54 10.02 20.77
N ALA A 154 15.22 9.10 19.87
CA ALA A 154 15.97 7.87 19.64
C ALA A 154 17.33 8.08 18.94
N ASN A 155 17.51 9.24 18.28
CA ASN A 155 18.57 9.47 17.30
C ASN A 155 18.65 8.37 16.22
N ALA A 156 17.48 7.88 15.77
CA ALA A 156 17.37 6.74 14.86
C ALA A 156 17.07 7.18 13.41
N PRO A 157 17.61 6.50 12.39
CA PRO A 157 17.17 6.64 11.00
C PRO A 157 15.69 6.30 10.81
N LEU A 158 15.07 6.95 9.81
CA LEU A 158 13.70 6.67 9.37
C LEU A 158 13.67 6.19 7.92
N VAL A 159 13.05 5.04 7.67
CA VAL A 159 12.61 4.59 6.35
C VAL A 159 11.10 4.79 6.24
N GLN A 160 10.68 5.75 5.44
CA GLN A 160 9.29 6.09 5.18
C GLN A 160 8.82 5.46 3.88
N VAL A 161 7.83 4.57 3.93
CA VAL A 161 7.15 4.09 2.72
C VAL A 161 6.15 5.14 2.24
N SER A 162 6.33 5.63 1.03
CA SER A 162 5.45 6.59 0.35
C SER A 162 4.79 5.95 -0.88
N THR A 163 4.69 6.65 -2.00
CA THR A 163 4.17 6.13 -3.27
C THR A 163 4.75 6.92 -4.45
N CYS A 164 4.97 6.28 -5.60
CA CYS A 164 5.36 6.98 -6.84
C CYS A 164 4.30 8.01 -7.27
N TYR A 165 3.04 7.83 -6.85
CA TYR A 165 1.92 8.67 -7.28
C TYR A 165 1.83 10.03 -6.55
N VAL A 166 2.75 10.33 -5.62
CA VAL A 166 2.90 11.71 -5.09
C VAL A 166 3.26 12.73 -6.17
N ASN A 167 3.58 12.28 -7.40
CA ASN A 167 3.76 13.13 -8.57
C ASN A 167 2.47 13.82 -9.06
N GLY A 168 1.28 13.37 -8.64
CA GLY A 168 0.02 14.07 -8.94
C GLY A 168 -0.23 14.27 -10.44
N PHE A 169 -0.55 15.50 -10.85
CA PHE A 169 -0.79 15.91 -12.24
C PHE A 169 0.47 16.38 -13.01
N ASN A 170 1.66 16.22 -12.43
CA ASN A 170 2.91 16.44 -13.16
C ASN A 170 2.99 15.53 -14.41
N ARG A 171 3.91 15.79 -15.34
CA ARG A 171 4.01 15.06 -16.62
C ARG A 171 5.46 14.79 -17.00
N GLY A 172 5.68 13.75 -17.82
CA GLY A 172 7.00 13.38 -18.33
C GLY A 172 7.75 12.42 -17.41
N GLU A 173 9.06 12.61 -17.29
CA GLU A 173 9.95 11.65 -16.63
C GLU A 173 10.06 11.94 -15.13
N MET A 174 9.45 11.10 -14.29
CA MET A 174 9.41 11.29 -12.84
C MET A 174 10.62 10.60 -12.18
N ARG A 175 11.61 11.40 -11.80
CA ARG A 175 12.84 10.95 -11.15
C ARG A 175 12.71 10.93 -9.63
N GLU A 176 13.66 10.26 -8.99
CA GLU A 176 13.78 10.15 -7.54
C GLU A 176 14.22 11.48 -6.90
N GLN A 177 13.27 12.41 -6.79
CA GLN A 177 13.47 13.77 -6.27
C GLN A 177 12.24 14.29 -5.51
N VAL A 178 12.42 15.42 -4.79
CA VAL A 178 11.30 16.14 -4.18
C VAL A 178 10.41 16.70 -5.30
N VAL A 179 9.10 16.46 -5.16
CA VAL A 179 8.10 16.76 -6.20
C VAL A 179 7.47 18.13 -5.92
N ALA A 180 7.40 18.98 -6.94
CA ALA A 180 6.67 20.24 -6.87
C ALA A 180 5.15 20.05 -7.03
N PRO A 181 4.32 20.84 -6.33
CA PRO A 181 2.87 20.88 -6.59
C PRO A 181 2.60 21.24 -8.06
N ALA A 182 1.71 20.48 -8.70
CA ALA A 182 1.29 20.76 -10.08
C ALA A 182 0.16 21.82 -10.17
N GLY A 183 -0.44 22.18 -9.03
CA GLY A 183 -1.51 23.16 -8.92
C GLY A 183 -1.09 24.39 -8.12
N ALA A 184 -1.88 24.77 -7.12
CA ALA A 184 -1.59 25.93 -6.29
C ALA A 184 -0.20 25.86 -5.65
N SER A 185 0.55 26.96 -5.78
CA SER A 185 1.92 27.08 -5.29
C SER A 185 2.00 26.94 -3.78
N ILE A 186 3.06 26.26 -3.32
CA ILE A 186 3.43 26.12 -1.91
C ILE A 186 4.89 26.61 -1.81
N PRO A 187 5.23 27.47 -0.83
CA PRO A 187 6.60 27.94 -0.67
C PRO A 187 7.57 26.78 -0.47
N ARG A 188 8.75 26.87 -1.10
CA ARG A 188 9.81 25.88 -0.95
C ARG A 188 10.85 26.41 0.05
N HIS A 189 11.18 25.60 1.04
CA HIS A 189 12.25 25.88 1.99
C HIS A 189 13.63 25.70 1.34
N HIS A 190 14.66 26.36 1.88
CA HIS A 190 16.02 26.25 1.35
C HIS A 190 16.62 24.84 1.49
N ASP A 191 16.18 24.08 2.51
CA ASP A 191 16.52 22.66 2.69
C ASP A 191 15.81 21.72 1.68
N GLY A 192 15.02 22.27 0.76
CA GLY A 192 14.48 21.55 -0.39
C GLY A 192 13.08 20.99 -0.23
N TYR A 193 12.54 20.90 0.99
CA TYR A 193 11.14 20.54 1.28
C TYR A 193 10.16 21.72 1.04
N TYR A 194 8.86 21.43 1.02
CA TYR A 194 7.81 22.46 0.89
C TYR A 194 7.16 22.80 2.24
N GLU A 195 6.92 24.09 2.49
CA GLU A 195 6.35 24.62 3.74
C GLU A 195 4.85 24.36 3.82
N VAL A 196 4.48 23.23 4.44
CA VAL A 196 3.09 22.72 4.43
C VAL A 196 2.28 23.03 5.68
N ASP A 197 2.85 23.59 6.75
CA ASP A 197 2.11 23.77 8.02
C ASP A 197 0.88 24.65 7.87
N ALA A 198 1.02 25.82 7.24
CA ALA A 198 -0.11 26.72 7.02
C ALA A 198 -1.21 26.07 6.15
N LEU A 199 -0.83 25.18 5.23
CA LEU A 199 -1.79 24.39 4.46
C LEU A 199 -2.48 23.35 5.35
N ILE A 200 -1.73 22.55 6.11
CA ILE A 200 -2.26 21.53 7.01
C ILE A 200 -3.22 22.16 8.03
N THR A 201 -2.84 23.27 8.68
CA THR A 201 -3.69 24.00 9.62
C THR A 201 -5.01 24.43 8.97
N ARG A 202 -4.98 24.97 7.74
CA ARG A 202 -6.20 25.34 7.02
C ARG A 202 -7.06 24.14 6.67
N LEU A 203 -6.46 23.00 6.31
CA LEU A 203 -7.20 21.77 6.02
C LEU A 203 -7.89 21.25 7.28
N LEU A 204 -7.20 21.24 8.41
CA LEU A 204 -7.78 20.85 9.72
C LEU A 204 -8.92 21.80 10.13
N GLN A 205 -8.76 23.11 9.97
CA GLN A 205 -9.85 24.07 10.23
C GLN A 205 -11.08 23.83 9.34
N LYS A 206 -10.90 23.46 8.07
CA LYS A 206 -12.01 23.10 7.18
C LYS A 206 -12.70 21.81 7.62
N VAL A 207 -11.92 20.82 8.08
CA VAL A 207 -12.43 19.56 8.64
C VAL A 207 -13.31 19.85 9.85
N GLU A 208 -12.81 20.60 10.83
CA GLU A 208 -13.54 20.89 12.08
C GLU A 208 -14.83 21.66 11.79
N LYS A 209 -14.78 22.72 10.98
CA LYS A 209 -15.98 23.46 10.56
C LYS A 209 -17.02 22.58 9.87
N LEU A 210 -16.58 21.59 9.08
CA LEU A 210 -17.48 20.67 8.40
C LEU A 210 -18.13 19.69 9.40
N LYS A 211 -17.35 19.17 10.36
CA LYS A 211 -17.85 18.30 11.43
C LYS A 211 -18.84 19.02 12.33
N GLU A 212 -18.60 20.28 12.66
CA GLU A 212 -19.53 21.13 13.41
C GLU A 212 -20.85 21.37 12.65
N ALA A 213 -20.77 21.58 11.34
CA ALA A 213 -21.93 21.88 10.50
C ALA A 213 -22.78 20.65 10.13
N VAL A 214 -22.24 19.43 10.22
CA VAL A 214 -22.89 18.21 9.72
C VAL A 214 -23.01 17.17 10.83
N ARG A 215 -24.18 17.10 11.45
CA ARG A 215 -24.45 16.18 12.57
C ARG A 215 -24.56 14.71 12.17
N ASP A 216 -25.03 14.42 10.95
CA ASP A 216 -25.14 13.04 10.47
C ASP A 216 -23.75 12.48 10.12
N ALA A 217 -23.36 11.39 10.78
CA ALA A 217 -22.02 10.82 10.64
C ALA A 217 -21.72 10.35 9.21
N ARG A 218 -22.68 9.72 8.53
CA ARG A 218 -22.50 9.22 7.15
C ARG A 218 -22.37 10.36 6.15
N GLN A 219 -23.19 11.40 6.30
CA GLN A 219 -23.11 12.60 5.48
C GLN A 219 -21.81 13.36 5.73
N CYS A 220 -21.35 13.43 6.99
CA CYS A 220 -20.09 14.04 7.36
C CYS A 220 -18.92 13.31 6.68
N GLU A 221 -18.85 11.99 6.81
CA GLU A 221 -17.84 11.14 6.17
C GLU A 221 -17.78 11.36 4.64
N ARG A 222 -18.94 11.36 3.97
CA ARG A 222 -19.04 11.63 2.54
C ARG A 222 -18.52 13.03 2.18
N ARG A 223 -18.93 14.06 2.92
CA ARG A 223 -18.52 15.45 2.65
C ARG A 223 -17.03 15.68 2.95
N LEU A 224 -16.46 15.01 3.95
CA LEU A 224 -15.02 15.01 4.21
C LEU A 224 -14.24 14.35 3.08
N THR A 225 -14.79 13.28 2.50
CA THR A 225 -14.21 12.64 1.31
C THR A 225 -14.22 13.60 0.11
N GLU A 226 -15.35 14.26 -0.14
CA GLU A 226 -15.47 15.25 -1.22
C GLU A 226 -14.54 16.45 -1.03
N LEU A 227 -14.41 16.94 0.21
CA LEU A 227 -13.46 17.99 0.57
C LEU A 227 -12.02 17.58 0.28
N GLY A 228 -11.61 16.37 0.67
CA GLY A 228 -10.26 15.86 0.41
C GLY A 228 -9.93 15.80 -1.09
N ILE A 229 -10.88 15.34 -1.91
CA ILE A 229 -10.73 15.30 -3.38
C ILE A 229 -10.61 16.72 -3.94
N ALA A 230 -11.42 17.67 -3.46
CA ALA A 230 -11.38 19.05 -3.92
C ALA A 230 -10.04 19.73 -3.60
N GLU A 231 -9.53 19.56 -2.37
CA GLU A 231 -8.25 20.13 -1.93
C GLU A 231 -7.07 19.47 -2.65
N ALA A 232 -7.07 18.15 -2.81
CA ALA A 232 -6.05 17.45 -3.60
C ALA A 232 -5.96 18.03 -5.02
N ARG A 233 -7.08 18.16 -5.72
CA ARG A 233 -7.13 18.71 -7.08
C ARG A 233 -6.66 20.15 -7.15
N ARG A 234 -7.04 20.98 -6.19
CA ARG A 234 -6.60 22.37 -6.10
C ARG A 234 -5.07 22.50 -6.05
N HIS A 235 -4.42 21.58 -5.35
CA HIS A 235 -2.97 21.58 -5.19
C HIS A 235 -2.23 20.76 -6.25
N GLY A 236 -2.94 20.08 -7.15
CA GLY A 236 -2.35 19.37 -8.29
C GLY A 236 -2.23 17.86 -8.11
N TRP A 237 -3.00 17.28 -7.18
CA TRP A 237 -3.10 15.84 -6.98
C TRP A 237 -4.45 15.29 -7.42
N ASN A 238 -4.44 14.02 -7.79
CA ASN A 238 -5.59 13.31 -8.33
C ASN A 238 -6.58 12.85 -7.26
N ASP A 239 -6.08 12.47 -6.08
CA ASP A 239 -6.86 11.97 -4.96
C ASP A 239 -6.27 12.38 -3.60
N THR A 240 -7.06 12.20 -2.55
CA THR A 240 -6.70 12.53 -1.17
C THR A 240 -5.48 11.74 -0.69
N TYR A 241 -5.35 10.48 -1.10
CA TYR A 241 -4.25 9.60 -0.68
C TYR A 241 -2.89 10.13 -1.14
N THR A 242 -2.72 10.33 -2.45
CA THR A 242 -1.47 10.83 -3.04
C THR A 242 -1.08 12.21 -2.51
N PHE A 243 -2.08 13.07 -2.30
CA PHE A 243 -1.89 14.39 -1.70
C PHE A 243 -1.39 14.29 -0.25
N THR A 244 -2.05 13.52 0.60
CA THR A 244 -1.68 13.39 2.02
C THR A 244 -0.36 12.64 2.22
N LYS A 245 -0.02 11.68 1.35
CA LYS A 245 1.33 11.08 1.31
C LYS A 245 2.40 12.12 0.96
N TRP A 246 2.15 12.98 -0.03
CA TRP A 246 3.07 14.07 -0.36
C TRP A 246 3.26 15.05 0.81
N LEU A 247 2.18 15.43 1.49
CA LEU A 247 2.25 16.27 2.72
C LEU A 247 3.09 15.59 3.81
N GLY A 248 2.88 14.29 4.02
CA GLY A 248 3.66 13.48 4.98
C GLY A 248 5.15 13.44 4.65
N GLU A 249 5.52 13.35 3.37
CA GLU A 249 6.92 13.45 2.96
C GLU A 249 7.55 14.79 3.35
N GLN A 250 6.81 15.91 3.23
CA GLN A 250 7.32 17.24 3.60
C GLN A 250 7.58 17.32 5.11
N LEU A 251 6.64 16.81 5.91
CA LEU A 251 6.82 16.74 7.37
C LEU A 251 7.96 15.81 7.77
N ALA A 252 8.12 14.68 7.09
CA ALA A 252 9.22 13.75 7.35
C ALA A 252 10.58 14.38 7.05
N MET A 253 10.74 15.06 5.91
CA MET A 253 11.98 15.75 5.56
C MET A 253 12.35 16.81 6.60
N ARG A 254 11.42 17.71 6.95
CA ARG A 254 11.66 18.70 8.00
C ARG A 254 11.95 18.06 9.35
N GLY A 255 11.18 17.03 9.71
CA GLY A 255 11.33 16.25 10.94
C GLY A 255 12.71 15.62 11.08
N MET A 256 13.27 15.16 9.97
CA MET A 256 14.55 14.46 9.91
C MET A 256 15.72 15.36 9.48
N ALA A 257 15.61 16.68 9.59
CA ALA A 257 16.72 17.59 9.30
C ALA A 257 17.98 17.17 10.09
N GLY A 258 19.12 17.06 9.38
CA GLY A 258 20.39 16.59 9.93
C GLY A 258 20.47 15.10 10.26
N ARG A 259 19.44 14.29 9.96
CA ARG A 259 19.35 12.85 10.25
C ARG A 259 19.13 12.03 8.98
N ALA A 260 19.33 10.72 9.09
CA ALA A 260 19.09 9.79 8.00
C ALA A 260 17.58 9.60 7.78
N LEU A 261 17.11 9.98 6.60
CA LEU A 261 15.75 9.73 6.12
C LEU A 261 15.84 9.07 4.76
N THR A 262 15.10 7.97 4.58
CA THR A 262 14.87 7.39 3.27
C THR A 262 13.38 7.36 2.99
N ILE A 263 12.94 8.01 1.92
CA ILE A 263 11.58 7.92 1.40
C ILE A 263 11.58 6.91 0.26
N LEU A 264 10.94 5.76 0.47
CA LEU A 264 10.80 4.73 -0.56
C LEU A 264 9.39 4.77 -1.16
N ARG A 265 9.31 5.05 -2.46
CA ARG A 265 8.09 5.23 -3.23
C ARG A 265 7.83 4.01 -4.12
N PRO A 266 7.02 3.03 -3.70
CA PRO A 266 6.56 1.98 -4.60
C PRO A 266 5.52 2.51 -5.60
N SER A 267 5.43 1.89 -6.78
CA SER A 267 4.28 2.03 -7.68
C SER A 267 3.12 1.11 -7.23
N ILE A 268 2.26 0.62 -8.13
CA ILE A 268 1.13 -0.25 -7.74
C ILE A 268 1.70 -1.58 -7.26
N ILE A 269 1.59 -1.83 -5.97
CA ILE A 269 2.09 -3.07 -5.37
C ILE A 269 1.09 -4.19 -5.63
N GLU A 270 1.54 -5.20 -6.35
CA GLU A 270 0.79 -6.42 -6.61
C GLU A 270 1.46 -7.62 -5.91
N SER A 271 0.94 -8.83 -6.15
CA SER A 271 1.41 -10.05 -5.49
C SER A 271 2.94 -10.23 -5.59
N THR A 272 3.51 -10.96 -4.65
CA THR A 272 4.93 -11.32 -4.68
C THR A 272 5.31 -12.03 -5.99
N LEU A 273 6.52 -11.78 -6.49
CA LEU A 273 7.05 -12.44 -7.68
C LEU A 273 7.57 -13.83 -7.32
N GLN A 274 8.38 -13.93 -6.26
CA GLN A 274 9.08 -15.15 -5.88
C GLN A 274 8.90 -15.48 -4.39
N GLU A 275 9.07 -14.50 -3.51
CA GLU A 275 9.24 -14.76 -2.08
C GLU A 275 8.17 -14.09 -1.19
N PRO A 276 7.82 -14.69 -0.04
CA PRO A 276 8.17 -16.05 0.39
C PRO A 276 7.48 -17.15 -0.40
N ALA A 277 6.34 -16.83 -1.02
CA ALA A 277 5.64 -17.70 -1.95
C ALA A 277 5.22 -16.88 -3.17
N PRO A 278 5.39 -17.37 -4.41
CA PRO A 278 4.95 -16.67 -5.61
C PRO A 278 3.44 -16.43 -5.61
N GLY A 279 3.03 -15.22 -5.99
CA GLY A 279 1.61 -14.87 -6.08
C GLY A 279 0.95 -14.60 -4.73
N TRP A 280 1.70 -14.55 -3.63
CA TRP A 280 1.13 -14.18 -2.34
C TRP A 280 0.66 -12.72 -2.34
N LEU A 281 -0.58 -12.52 -1.91
CA LEU A 281 -1.21 -11.22 -1.74
C LEU A 281 -2.27 -11.28 -0.64
N GLU A 282 -2.56 -10.14 -0.05
CA GLU A 282 -3.61 -10.01 0.95
C GLU A 282 -4.70 -9.03 0.49
N GLY A 283 -5.91 -9.53 0.30
CA GLY A 283 -7.03 -8.74 -0.22
C GLY A 283 -6.89 -8.35 -1.69
N VAL A 284 -7.90 -7.66 -2.21
CA VAL A 284 -7.99 -7.23 -3.61
C VAL A 284 -7.27 -5.90 -3.81
N LYS A 285 -6.31 -5.88 -4.73
CA LYS A 285 -5.52 -4.70 -5.11
C LYS A 285 -6.11 -3.96 -6.31
N VAL A 286 -5.39 -2.94 -6.77
CA VAL A 286 -5.83 -2.03 -7.83
C VAL A 286 -5.99 -2.76 -9.16
N ALA A 287 -5.00 -3.55 -9.58
CA ALA A 287 -5.10 -4.34 -10.81
C ALA A 287 -6.11 -5.49 -10.65
N ASP A 288 -6.16 -6.12 -9.47
CA ASP A 288 -7.11 -7.20 -9.16
C ASP A 288 -8.57 -6.79 -9.37
N ALA A 289 -8.93 -5.55 -9.05
CA ALA A 289 -10.30 -5.07 -9.23
C ALA A 289 -10.72 -5.07 -10.71
N VAL A 290 -9.77 -4.83 -11.63
CA VAL A 290 -9.99 -4.94 -13.08
C VAL A 290 -10.15 -6.40 -13.48
N ILE A 291 -9.28 -7.28 -12.98
CA ILE A 291 -9.35 -8.73 -13.22
C ILE A 291 -10.70 -9.28 -12.73
N LEU A 292 -11.15 -8.89 -11.54
CA LEU A 292 -12.43 -9.30 -10.97
C LEU A 292 -13.63 -8.74 -11.75
N ALA A 293 -13.57 -7.47 -12.18
CA ALA A 293 -14.65 -6.89 -12.96
C ALA A 293 -14.91 -7.67 -14.26
N TYR A 294 -13.83 -8.10 -14.92
CA TYR A 294 -13.87 -8.98 -16.07
C TYR A 294 -14.35 -10.39 -15.70
N ALA A 295 -13.68 -11.05 -14.74
CA ALA A 295 -13.98 -12.44 -14.37
C ALA A 295 -15.42 -12.66 -13.90
N ARG A 296 -16.03 -11.64 -13.30
CA ARG A 296 -17.42 -11.67 -12.83
C ARG A 296 -18.45 -11.22 -13.87
N GLY A 297 -18.03 -10.84 -15.08
CA GLY A 297 -18.92 -10.32 -16.12
C GLY A 297 -19.69 -9.05 -15.69
N LYS A 298 -19.13 -8.28 -14.75
CA LYS A 298 -19.77 -7.09 -14.17
C LYS A 298 -19.68 -5.88 -15.11
N THR A 299 -18.69 -5.85 -16.00
CA THR A 299 -18.56 -4.85 -17.07
C THR A 299 -17.86 -5.43 -18.29
N SER A 300 -18.18 -4.91 -19.48
CA SER A 300 -17.53 -5.28 -20.75
C SER A 300 -16.53 -4.21 -21.23
N PHE A 301 -16.41 -3.10 -20.49
CA PHE A 301 -15.53 -2.01 -20.87
C PHE A 301 -14.85 -1.37 -19.65
N PHE A 302 -13.60 -0.97 -19.84
CA PHE A 302 -12.79 -0.29 -18.83
C PHE A 302 -12.25 1.04 -19.36
N PRO A 303 -12.49 2.16 -18.67
CA PRO A 303 -12.00 3.45 -19.10
C PRO A 303 -10.50 3.61 -18.81
N ALA A 304 -9.70 3.47 -19.86
CA ALA A 304 -8.26 3.61 -19.80
C ALA A 304 -7.68 4.05 -21.15
N ARG A 305 -6.41 4.44 -21.15
CA ARG A 305 -5.64 4.53 -22.40
C ARG A 305 -4.95 3.19 -22.63
N SER A 306 -5.18 2.57 -23.77
CA SER A 306 -4.61 1.25 -24.08
C SER A 306 -3.08 1.29 -24.05
N GLU A 307 -2.51 2.40 -24.52
CA GLU A 307 -1.06 2.66 -24.60
C GLU A 307 -0.50 3.26 -23.31
N GLY A 308 -1.35 3.50 -22.30
CA GLY A 308 -0.92 4.02 -21.01
C GLY A 308 -0.12 2.97 -20.24
N ILE A 309 1.07 3.34 -19.76
CA ILE A 309 1.86 2.48 -18.86
C ILE A 309 1.09 2.36 -17.54
N ILE A 310 0.85 1.13 -17.10
CA ILE A 310 0.38 0.84 -15.74
C ILE A 310 1.56 0.33 -14.94
N ASP A 311 2.05 1.17 -14.02
CA ASP A 311 3.27 0.86 -13.29
C ASP A 311 2.96 -0.08 -12.11
N ILE A 312 3.23 -1.36 -12.32
CA ILE A 312 3.08 -2.46 -11.36
C ILE A 312 4.46 -2.86 -10.82
N ILE A 313 4.52 -3.18 -9.53
CA ILE A 313 5.71 -3.72 -8.88
C ILE A 313 5.34 -4.85 -7.90
N PRO A 314 6.03 -6.00 -7.94
CA PRO A 314 5.81 -7.08 -6.97
C PRO A 314 6.19 -6.68 -5.53
N ALA A 315 5.40 -7.13 -4.55
CA ALA A 315 5.57 -6.77 -3.14
C ALA A 315 6.92 -7.18 -2.53
N ASP A 316 7.50 -8.30 -2.95
CA ASP A 316 8.80 -8.78 -2.51
C ASP A 316 9.95 -7.89 -2.99
N LEU A 317 9.89 -7.37 -4.22
CA LEU A 317 10.87 -6.36 -4.69
C LEU A 317 10.78 -5.06 -3.89
N VAL A 318 9.56 -4.66 -3.48
CA VAL A 318 9.37 -3.49 -2.59
C VAL A 318 9.94 -3.75 -1.20
N ALA A 319 9.65 -4.90 -0.61
CA ALA A 319 10.19 -5.29 0.70
C ALA A 319 11.73 -5.31 0.69
N ASN A 320 12.33 -5.84 -0.38
CA ASN A 320 13.78 -5.81 -0.58
C ASN A 320 14.32 -4.36 -0.64
N GLY A 321 13.65 -3.47 -1.40
CA GLY A 321 14.02 -2.06 -1.46
C GLY A 321 13.98 -1.36 -0.09
N ILE A 322 13.00 -1.71 0.76
CA ILE A 322 12.90 -1.21 2.14
C ILE A 322 14.10 -1.68 2.97
N LEU A 323 14.48 -2.95 2.88
CA LEU A 323 15.60 -3.50 3.65
C LEU A 323 16.97 -2.99 3.18
N LEU A 324 17.16 -2.81 1.87
CA LEU A 324 18.35 -2.12 1.34
C LEU A 324 18.42 -0.67 1.85
N SER A 325 17.28 0.04 1.85
CA SER A 325 17.18 1.42 2.37
C SER A 325 17.49 1.49 3.86
N ALA A 326 17.02 0.51 4.64
CA ALA A 326 17.24 0.41 6.07
C ALA A 326 18.72 0.17 6.40
N ALA A 327 19.35 -0.79 5.70
CA ALA A 327 20.76 -1.07 5.85
C ALA A 327 21.64 0.13 5.46
N GLU A 328 21.28 0.85 4.39
CA GLU A 328 21.98 2.09 4.04
C GLU A 328 21.82 3.17 5.11
N ALA A 329 20.61 3.37 5.63
CA ALA A 329 20.34 4.41 6.61
C ALA A 329 21.15 4.24 7.91
N LEU A 330 21.50 2.99 8.26
CA LEU A 330 22.35 2.66 9.40
C LEU A 330 23.86 2.73 9.09
N ALA A 331 24.27 2.39 7.87
CA ALA A 331 25.68 2.22 7.52
C ALA A 331 26.31 3.42 6.80
N ALA A 332 25.51 4.30 6.22
CA ALA A 332 25.96 5.46 5.47
C ALA A 332 25.80 6.76 6.29
N PRO A 333 26.54 7.84 5.94
CA PRO A 333 26.36 9.13 6.58
C PRO A 333 24.89 9.60 6.56
N PRO A 334 24.45 10.37 7.57
CA PRO A 334 23.12 10.96 7.60
C PRO A 334 22.83 11.75 6.32
N GLY A 335 21.61 11.63 5.82
CA GLY A 335 21.17 12.29 4.60
C GLY A 335 19.75 11.88 4.22
N HIS A 336 19.10 12.73 3.42
CA HIS A 336 17.77 12.46 2.88
C HIS A 336 17.90 11.79 1.51
N ARG A 337 17.24 10.66 1.36
CA ARG A 337 17.28 9.83 0.16
C ARG A 337 15.86 9.57 -0.31
N ILE A 338 15.66 9.57 -1.62
CA ILE A 338 14.40 9.20 -2.24
C ILE A 338 14.69 8.06 -3.20
N TYR A 339 13.96 6.97 -3.05
CA TYR A 339 14.02 5.81 -3.93
C TYR A 339 12.66 5.49 -4.50
N GLN A 340 12.59 5.10 -5.77
CA GLN A 340 11.36 4.65 -6.42
C GLN A 340 11.47 3.17 -6.75
N CYS A 341 10.52 2.36 -6.28
CA CYS A 341 10.40 0.96 -6.64
C CYS A 341 9.27 0.83 -7.68
N CYS A 342 9.65 0.83 -8.95
CA CYS A 342 8.75 0.95 -10.10
C CYS A 342 9.31 0.21 -11.32
N SER A 343 8.43 -0.09 -12.28
CA SER A 343 8.76 -0.79 -13.52
C SER A 343 8.82 0.12 -14.75
N GLY A 344 8.16 1.29 -14.74
CA GLY A 344 7.83 2.05 -15.94
C GLY A 344 9.00 2.45 -16.85
N ALA A 345 10.15 2.84 -16.31
CA ALA A 345 11.32 3.19 -17.12
C ALA A 345 12.15 1.99 -17.61
N VAL A 346 12.10 0.85 -16.91
CA VAL A 346 13.05 -0.26 -17.12
C VAL A 346 12.40 -1.53 -17.66
N ASN A 347 11.11 -1.72 -17.41
CA ASN A 347 10.32 -2.87 -17.86
C ASN A 347 8.83 -2.47 -17.95
N PRO A 348 8.45 -1.52 -18.83
CA PRO A 348 7.06 -1.02 -18.90
C PRO A 348 6.08 -2.11 -19.31
N VAL A 349 4.85 -2.02 -18.79
CA VAL A 349 3.69 -2.77 -19.30
C VAL A 349 2.53 -1.80 -19.51
N THR A 350 1.84 -1.95 -20.63
CA THR A 350 0.69 -1.10 -20.96
C THR A 350 -0.62 -1.71 -20.46
N MET A 351 -1.63 -0.87 -20.22
CA MET A 351 -2.96 -1.34 -19.85
C MET A 351 -3.55 -2.31 -20.90
N GLY A 352 -3.33 -2.03 -22.19
CA GLY A 352 -3.77 -2.90 -23.28
C GLY A 352 -3.12 -4.28 -23.22
N GLU A 353 -1.82 -4.35 -22.92
CA GLU A 353 -1.12 -5.63 -22.73
C GLU A 353 -1.61 -6.39 -21.51
N VAL A 354 -1.77 -5.72 -20.36
CA VAL A 354 -2.32 -6.33 -19.14
C VAL A 354 -3.67 -6.98 -19.42
N ILE A 355 -4.60 -6.23 -20.04
CA ILE A 355 -5.94 -6.74 -20.35
C ILE A 355 -5.88 -7.89 -21.36
N ARG A 356 -5.05 -7.80 -22.40
CA ARG A 356 -4.87 -8.89 -23.36
C ARG A 356 -4.37 -10.17 -22.67
N LEU A 357 -3.31 -10.08 -21.88
CA LEU A 357 -2.71 -11.22 -21.16
C LEU A 357 -3.73 -11.88 -20.21
N ILE A 358 -4.44 -11.07 -19.41
CA ILE A 358 -5.47 -11.58 -18.49
C ILE A 358 -6.60 -12.25 -19.28
N GLN A 359 -7.10 -11.64 -20.36
CA GLN A 359 -8.18 -12.22 -21.15
C GLN A 359 -7.77 -13.53 -21.82
N ASP A 360 -6.58 -13.59 -22.40
CA ASP A 360 -6.06 -14.78 -23.08
C ASP A 360 -5.84 -15.93 -22.09
N GLU A 361 -5.33 -15.64 -20.90
CA GLU A 361 -5.21 -16.64 -19.83
C GLU A 361 -6.58 -17.10 -19.35
N SER A 362 -7.51 -16.18 -19.15
CA SER A 362 -8.86 -16.50 -18.69
C SER A 362 -9.59 -17.39 -19.68
N LYS A 363 -9.54 -17.08 -20.98
CA LYS A 363 -10.20 -17.92 -22.01
C LYS A 363 -9.63 -19.33 -22.07
N ARG A 364 -8.30 -19.47 -21.93
CA ARG A 364 -7.62 -20.76 -22.01
C ARG A 364 -7.74 -21.60 -20.74
N ASN A 365 -7.65 -20.95 -19.58
CA ASN A 365 -7.39 -21.61 -18.29
C ASN A 365 -8.40 -21.27 -17.18
N TRP A 366 -9.55 -20.63 -17.47
CA TRP A 366 -10.52 -20.23 -16.43
C TRP A 366 -10.87 -21.33 -15.42
N ARG A 367 -10.92 -22.60 -15.87
CA ARG A 367 -11.23 -23.77 -15.02
C ARG A 367 -10.22 -24.00 -13.89
N LYS A 368 -8.98 -23.51 -14.03
CA LYS A 368 -7.96 -23.55 -12.97
C LYS A 368 -8.21 -22.54 -11.85
N TYR A 369 -9.08 -21.56 -12.08
CA TYR A 369 -9.33 -20.44 -11.18
C TYR A 369 -10.80 -20.45 -10.71
N ASP A 370 -11.19 -21.52 -10.02
CA ASP A 370 -12.56 -21.79 -9.55
C ASP A 370 -13.17 -20.70 -8.65
N ARG A 371 -12.33 -19.98 -7.90
CA ARG A 371 -12.76 -18.88 -7.03
C ARG A 371 -12.90 -17.57 -7.81
N LEU A 372 -12.11 -17.38 -8.87
CA LEU A 372 -12.12 -16.19 -9.72
C LEU A 372 -13.22 -16.25 -10.79
N PHE A 373 -13.30 -17.37 -11.53
CA PHE A 373 -14.28 -17.61 -12.59
C PHE A 373 -15.31 -18.66 -12.14
N HIS A 374 -16.58 -18.31 -12.20
CA HIS A 374 -17.69 -19.24 -11.91
C HIS A 374 -18.35 -19.80 -13.16
N GLN A 375 -18.04 -19.22 -14.31
CA GLN A 375 -18.58 -19.56 -15.61
C GLN A 375 -17.54 -19.18 -16.67
N GLU A 376 -17.65 -19.79 -17.84
CA GLU A 376 -16.74 -19.54 -18.95
C GLU A 376 -16.78 -18.05 -19.38
N PRO A 377 -15.63 -17.36 -19.45
CA PRO A 377 -15.57 -15.98 -19.88
C PRO A 377 -15.71 -15.87 -21.41
N THR A 378 -16.94 -15.73 -21.89
CA THR A 378 -17.24 -15.62 -23.34
C THR A 378 -17.19 -14.19 -23.88
N HIS A 379 -17.22 -13.18 -23.01
CA HIS A 379 -17.28 -11.78 -23.40
C HIS A 379 -15.89 -11.16 -23.56
N THR A 380 -15.78 -10.15 -24.42
CA THR A 380 -14.56 -9.35 -24.57
C THR A 380 -14.60 -8.14 -23.64
N PHE A 381 -13.51 -7.90 -22.93
CA PHE A 381 -13.24 -6.74 -22.11
C PHE A 381 -12.48 -5.70 -22.92
N ARG A 382 -13.14 -4.60 -23.27
CA ARG A 382 -12.56 -3.58 -24.14
C ARG A 382 -12.06 -2.37 -23.35
N VAL A 383 -10.88 -1.89 -23.69
CA VAL A 383 -10.41 -0.58 -23.21
C VAL A 383 -11.10 0.51 -24.01
N VAL A 384 -11.69 1.47 -23.33
CA VAL A 384 -12.36 2.61 -23.97
C VAL A 384 -11.72 3.90 -23.46
N GLY A 385 -11.41 4.82 -24.36
CA GLY A 385 -10.91 6.14 -23.96
C GLY A 385 -11.93 6.89 -23.09
N ASN A 386 -11.45 7.69 -22.13
CA ASN A 386 -12.31 8.35 -21.15
C ASN A 386 -13.40 9.25 -21.78
N THR A 387 -13.08 9.94 -22.86
CA THR A 387 -14.05 10.80 -23.57
C THR A 387 -15.20 9.96 -24.12
N THR A 388 -14.88 8.88 -24.84
CA THR A 388 -15.85 7.93 -25.38
C THR A 388 -16.65 7.27 -24.26
N PHE A 389 -16.00 6.89 -23.16
CA PHE A 389 -16.66 6.32 -21.99
C PHE A 389 -17.64 7.32 -21.35
N ARG A 390 -17.26 8.58 -21.18
CA ARG A 390 -18.13 9.63 -20.60
C ARG A 390 -19.35 9.91 -21.48
N LEU A 391 -19.14 10.00 -22.80
CA LEU A 391 -20.23 10.18 -23.76
C LEU A 391 -21.18 8.98 -23.74
N GLY A 392 -20.63 7.76 -23.79
CA GLY A 392 -21.41 6.53 -23.70
C GLY A 392 -22.19 6.42 -22.40
N MET A 393 -21.58 6.72 -21.25
CA MET A 393 -22.30 6.75 -19.96
C MET A 393 -23.36 7.84 -19.90
N GLY A 394 -23.15 8.99 -20.53
CA GLY A 394 -24.16 10.05 -20.65
C GLY A 394 -25.41 9.54 -21.39
N ALA A 395 -25.21 8.87 -22.51
CA ALA A 395 -26.29 8.25 -23.28
C ALA A 395 -27.01 7.13 -22.49
N VAL A 396 -26.26 6.26 -21.81
CA VAL A 396 -26.84 5.20 -20.96
C VAL A 396 -27.67 5.80 -19.82
N ARG A 397 -27.18 6.85 -19.13
CA ARG A 397 -27.95 7.52 -18.07
C ARG A 397 -29.23 8.15 -18.59
N ALA A 398 -29.19 8.80 -19.75
CA ALA A 398 -30.37 9.38 -20.38
C ALA A 398 -31.39 8.28 -20.71
N GLY A 399 -30.95 7.18 -21.32
CA GLY A 399 -31.80 6.03 -21.64
C GLY A 399 -32.39 5.35 -20.41
N VAL A 400 -31.61 5.17 -19.33
CA VAL A 400 -32.12 4.62 -18.07
C VAL A 400 -33.06 5.60 -17.37
N GLY A 401 -32.78 6.91 -17.43
CA GLY A 401 -33.69 7.94 -16.95
C GLY A 401 -35.06 7.85 -17.62
N ALA A 402 -35.08 7.78 -18.95
CA ALA A 402 -36.30 7.58 -19.74
C ALA A 402 -37.02 6.26 -19.41
N TRP A 403 -36.28 5.15 -19.32
CA TRP A 403 -36.85 3.84 -18.95
C TRP A 403 -37.41 3.80 -17.53
N SER A 404 -36.74 4.46 -16.58
CA SER A 404 -37.20 4.55 -15.20
C SER A 404 -38.46 5.42 -15.06
N MET A 405 -38.58 6.47 -15.87
CA MET A 405 -39.78 7.31 -15.96
C MET A 405 -40.96 6.50 -16.53
N LEU A 406 -40.73 5.73 -17.59
CA LEU A 406 -41.72 4.82 -18.18
C LEU A 406 -42.16 3.74 -17.17
N ARG A 407 -41.23 3.16 -16.41
CA ARG A 407 -41.54 2.13 -15.39
C ARG A 407 -42.26 2.67 -14.15
N ARG A 408 -41.99 3.92 -13.76
CA ARG A 408 -42.75 4.60 -12.69
C ARG A 408 -44.19 4.83 -13.11
N ALA A 409 -44.43 5.09 -14.40
CA ALA A 409 -45.78 5.17 -14.94
C ALA A 409 -46.50 3.80 -14.95
N THR A 410 -45.78 2.67 -14.93
CA THR A 410 -46.34 1.30 -14.95
C THR A 410 -46.27 0.55 -13.60
N GLY A 411 -45.88 1.20 -12.50
CA GLY A 411 -46.03 0.66 -11.13
C GLY A 411 -45.13 -0.51 -10.69
N ALA A 412 -44.02 -0.82 -11.37
CA ALA A 412 -43.16 -1.95 -11.01
C ALA A 412 -41.99 -1.56 -10.05
N PRO A 413 -41.84 -2.15 -8.85
CA PRO A 413 -40.74 -1.84 -7.94
C PRO A 413 -39.46 -2.66 -8.23
N GLY A 414 -38.28 -2.05 -8.07
CA GLY A 414 -36.96 -2.70 -8.08
C GLY A 414 -35.87 -2.03 -8.96
N GLU A 415 -34.61 -2.08 -8.51
CA GLU A 415 -33.44 -1.62 -9.30
C GLU A 415 -33.16 -2.60 -10.46
N SER A 416 -32.91 -2.10 -11.69
CA SER A 416 -32.62 -2.98 -12.83
C SER A 416 -31.17 -3.51 -12.79
N LYS A 417 -30.94 -4.75 -13.25
CA LYS A 417 -29.57 -5.31 -13.42
C LYS A 417 -28.65 -4.41 -14.27
N ALA A 418 -29.23 -3.62 -15.18
CA ALA A 418 -28.51 -2.64 -15.98
C ALA A 418 -28.01 -1.44 -15.14
N MET A 419 -28.81 -0.97 -14.19
CA MET A 419 -28.42 0.09 -13.23
C MET A 419 -27.29 -0.37 -12.31
N GLU A 420 -27.35 -1.61 -11.83
CA GLU A 420 -26.29 -2.19 -10.99
C GLU A 420 -24.95 -2.31 -11.74
N LYS A 421 -24.99 -2.83 -12.99
CA LYS A 421 -23.82 -2.87 -13.87
C LYS A 421 -23.28 -1.48 -14.18
N MET A 422 -24.15 -0.50 -14.45
CA MET A 422 -23.74 0.89 -14.70
C MET A 422 -23.08 1.52 -13.46
N ARG A 423 -23.67 1.36 -12.28
CA ARG A 423 -23.13 1.91 -11.02
C ARG A 423 -21.79 1.28 -10.68
N THR A 424 -21.65 -0.03 -10.86
CA THR A 424 -20.37 -0.74 -10.68
C THR A 424 -19.32 -0.21 -11.65
N THR A 425 -19.67 -0.10 -12.93
CA THR A 425 -18.76 0.39 -13.98
C THR A 425 -18.34 1.84 -13.73
N GLN A 426 -19.25 2.70 -13.30
CA GLN A 426 -18.96 4.08 -12.91
C GLN A 426 -18.05 4.14 -11.67
N THR A 427 -18.27 3.30 -10.67
CA THR A 427 -17.41 3.23 -9.48
C THR A 427 -15.99 2.80 -9.86
N LEU A 428 -15.84 1.72 -10.64
CA LEU A 428 -14.55 1.26 -11.15
C LEU A 428 -13.86 2.36 -11.98
N ALA A 429 -14.60 3.01 -12.87
CA ALA A 429 -14.09 4.09 -13.69
C ALA A 429 -13.55 5.26 -12.87
N VAL A 430 -14.33 5.75 -11.90
CA VAL A 430 -13.92 6.89 -11.08
C VAL A 430 -12.76 6.52 -10.17
N THR A 431 -12.81 5.34 -9.54
CA THR A 431 -11.77 4.86 -8.62
C THR A 431 -10.43 4.59 -9.34
N PHE A 432 -10.46 4.11 -10.59
CA PHE A 432 -9.24 3.70 -11.30
C PHE A 432 -8.78 4.66 -12.42
N SER A 433 -9.55 5.72 -12.72
CA SER A 433 -9.25 6.68 -13.80
C SER A 433 -7.87 7.35 -13.73
N VAL A 434 -7.25 7.40 -12.55
CA VAL A 434 -5.93 8.01 -12.34
C VAL A 434 -4.82 7.06 -12.76
N TYR A 435 -4.89 5.82 -12.29
CA TYR A 435 -3.90 4.77 -12.55
C TYR A 435 -3.95 4.28 -14.00
N SER A 436 -5.05 4.57 -14.70
CA SER A 436 -5.25 4.19 -16.09
C SER A 436 -4.79 5.24 -17.11
N GLN A 437 -4.25 6.39 -16.66
CA GLN A 437 -3.79 7.48 -17.53
C GLN A 437 -2.56 8.28 -17.01
N PRO A 438 -1.51 7.67 -16.43
CA PRO A 438 -0.34 8.46 -16.06
C PRO A 438 0.26 9.09 -17.32
N ARG A 439 0.38 10.42 -17.30
CA ARG A 439 1.07 11.20 -18.35
C ARG A 439 2.58 11.27 -18.05
N TYR A 440 3.06 10.30 -17.31
CA TYR A 440 4.41 10.25 -16.77
C TYR A 440 4.91 8.83 -16.64
N ARG A 441 6.24 8.72 -16.61
CA ARG A 441 6.99 7.47 -16.49
C ARG A 441 7.92 7.57 -15.27
N PHE A 442 7.80 6.62 -14.34
CA PHE A 442 8.62 6.59 -13.13
C PHE A 442 10.00 5.97 -13.40
N HIS A 443 11.04 6.51 -12.74
CA HIS A 443 12.42 6.03 -12.81
C HIS A 443 12.93 5.55 -11.46
N SER A 444 13.61 4.41 -11.45
CA SER A 444 14.22 3.76 -10.28
C SER A 444 15.76 3.78 -10.31
N LYS A 445 16.37 4.77 -10.98
CA LYS A 445 17.82 4.81 -11.22
C LYS A 445 18.65 4.83 -9.93
N ASN A 446 18.23 5.59 -8.93
CA ASN A 446 18.91 5.70 -7.64
C ASN A 446 18.73 4.41 -6.83
N LEU A 447 17.56 3.77 -6.84
CA LEU A 447 17.35 2.47 -6.21
C LEU A 447 18.24 1.38 -6.83
N LEU A 448 18.34 1.34 -8.16
CA LEU A 448 19.24 0.42 -8.86
C LEU A 448 20.72 0.74 -8.58
N ALA A 449 21.09 2.01 -8.45
CA ALA A 449 22.43 2.40 -8.03
C ALA A 449 22.72 2.02 -6.58
N LEU A 450 21.74 2.11 -5.67
CA LEU A 450 21.84 1.64 -4.30
C LEU A 450 22.11 0.13 -4.27
N ALA A 451 21.31 -0.67 -4.97
CA ALA A 451 21.47 -2.12 -5.01
C ALA A 451 22.87 -2.56 -5.46
N LYS A 452 23.51 -1.82 -6.38
CA LYS A 452 24.89 -2.10 -6.83
C LYS A 452 25.95 -1.93 -5.74
N ARG A 453 25.68 -1.17 -4.67
CA ARG A 453 26.61 -0.94 -3.55
C ARG A 453 26.64 -2.09 -2.53
N PHE A 454 25.67 -2.99 -2.58
CA PHE A 454 25.61 -4.16 -1.69
C PHE A 454 26.56 -5.26 -2.12
N ARG A 455 26.89 -6.19 -1.23
CA ARG A 455 27.70 -7.37 -1.53
C ARG A 455 26.99 -8.30 -2.51
N PRO A 456 27.72 -9.14 -3.28
CA PRO A 456 27.10 -10.06 -4.24
C PRO A 456 26.00 -10.95 -3.66
N TYR A 457 26.20 -11.48 -2.44
CA TYR A 457 25.20 -12.29 -1.75
C TYR A 457 23.90 -11.51 -1.47
N ASP A 458 24.01 -10.28 -0.95
CA ASP A 458 22.86 -9.40 -0.72
C ASP A 458 22.12 -9.04 -2.02
N LYS A 459 22.81 -8.91 -3.16
CA LYS A 459 22.15 -8.66 -4.46
C LYS A 459 21.27 -9.82 -4.92
N ILE A 460 21.64 -11.06 -4.56
CA ILE A 460 20.85 -12.26 -4.85
C ILE A 460 19.68 -12.35 -3.88
N LEU A 461 19.91 -12.03 -2.60
CA LEU A 461 18.90 -12.17 -1.56
C LEU A 461 17.85 -11.05 -1.56
N PHE A 462 18.22 -9.84 -2.00
CA PHE A 462 17.34 -8.66 -2.00
C PHE A 462 17.25 -8.00 -3.39
N PRO A 463 16.79 -8.72 -4.42
CA PRO A 463 16.62 -8.13 -5.74
C PRO A 463 15.57 -7.02 -5.71
N VAL A 464 15.81 -5.95 -6.47
CA VAL A 464 14.90 -4.80 -6.63
C VAL A 464 14.67 -4.42 -8.09
N ASP A 465 15.26 -5.16 -9.02
CA ASP A 465 15.22 -4.84 -10.45
C ASP A 465 13.93 -5.36 -11.08
N ALA A 466 13.05 -4.44 -11.49
CA ALA A 466 11.79 -4.78 -12.12
C ALA A 466 11.94 -5.55 -13.45
N ARG A 467 13.14 -5.59 -14.06
CA ARG A 467 13.42 -6.42 -15.25
C ARG A 467 13.37 -7.92 -14.96
N LEU A 468 13.34 -8.33 -13.68
CA LEU A 468 13.08 -9.72 -13.29
C LEU A 468 11.64 -10.17 -13.58
N VAL A 469 10.71 -9.23 -13.78
CA VAL A 469 9.31 -9.53 -14.05
C VAL A 469 9.12 -9.92 -15.51
N ASN A 470 8.84 -11.19 -15.77
CA ASN A 470 8.30 -11.63 -17.05
C ASN A 470 6.78 -11.39 -17.05
N TRP A 471 6.30 -10.35 -17.72
CA TRP A 471 4.90 -9.94 -17.64
C TRP A 471 3.87 -11.04 -17.97
N PRO A 472 4.02 -11.82 -19.06
CA PRO A 472 3.12 -12.94 -19.32
C PRO A 472 3.10 -13.98 -18.19
N ASP A 473 4.27 -14.39 -17.70
CA ASP A 473 4.35 -15.36 -16.61
C ASP A 473 3.76 -14.81 -15.31
N TYR A 474 4.20 -13.61 -14.92
CA TYR A 474 3.80 -12.97 -13.69
C TYR A 474 2.30 -12.69 -13.66
N LEU A 475 1.72 -12.07 -14.69
CA LEU A 475 0.29 -11.73 -14.67
C LEU A 475 -0.58 -12.99 -14.77
N CYS A 476 -0.24 -13.93 -15.65
CA CYS A 476 -1.10 -15.08 -15.96
C CYS A 476 -0.91 -16.24 -14.97
N ARG A 477 0.33 -16.70 -14.75
CA ARG A 477 0.58 -17.93 -13.98
C ARG A 477 0.81 -17.66 -12.50
N ILE A 478 1.41 -16.53 -12.14
CA ILE A 478 1.73 -16.20 -10.74
C ILE A 478 0.58 -15.40 -10.09
N HIS A 479 0.26 -14.24 -10.64
CA HIS A 479 -0.65 -13.28 -10.03
C HIS A 479 -2.11 -13.73 -10.09
N MET A 480 -2.63 -14.19 -11.24
CA MET A 480 -4.01 -14.72 -11.30
C MET A 480 -4.20 -15.97 -10.43
N ALA A 481 -3.20 -16.85 -10.35
CA ALA A 481 -3.25 -18.01 -9.46
C ALA A 481 -3.23 -17.58 -7.98
N GLY A 482 -2.38 -16.60 -7.66
CA GLY A 482 -2.32 -15.95 -6.37
C GLY A 482 -3.65 -15.33 -5.95
N LEU A 483 -4.24 -14.48 -6.80
CA LEU A 483 -5.54 -13.85 -6.61
C LEU A 483 -6.63 -14.90 -6.33
N ASN A 484 -6.66 -15.98 -7.11
CA ASN A 484 -7.58 -17.10 -6.88
C ASN A 484 -7.35 -17.78 -5.53
N ARG A 485 -6.09 -17.98 -5.12
CA ARG A 485 -5.73 -18.75 -3.92
C ARG A 485 -5.89 -17.94 -2.62
N TYR A 486 -5.36 -16.72 -2.58
CA TYR A 486 -5.13 -15.98 -1.35
C TYR A 486 -6.16 -14.87 -1.10
N ALA A 487 -6.67 -14.24 -2.15
CA ALA A 487 -7.54 -13.07 -2.02
C ALA A 487 -9.05 -13.39 -2.20
N LEU A 488 -9.39 -14.59 -2.68
CA LEU A 488 -10.78 -14.98 -2.96
C LEU A 488 -11.21 -16.23 -2.18
N TRP A 489 -12.47 -16.20 -1.73
CA TRP A 489 -13.14 -17.31 -1.07
C TRP A 489 -14.02 -18.12 -2.03
N LYS A 490 -14.24 -19.40 -1.72
CA LYS A 490 -15.19 -20.23 -2.46
C LYS A 490 -16.63 -19.74 -2.20
N ARG A 491 -17.48 -19.79 -3.22
CA ARG A 491 -18.84 -19.19 -3.27
C ARG A 491 -19.79 -19.62 -2.13
N ASN A 492 -19.49 -20.71 -1.43
CA ASN A 492 -20.29 -21.26 -0.32
C ASN A 492 -19.56 -21.28 1.03
N ALA A 493 -18.34 -20.75 1.10
CA ALA A 493 -17.73 -20.45 2.39
C ALA A 493 -18.26 -19.07 2.81
N LYS A 494 -19.19 -19.03 3.78
CA LYS A 494 -19.38 -17.80 4.57
C LYS A 494 -18.00 -17.36 5.08
N PRO A 495 -17.76 -16.05 5.31
CA PRO A 495 -16.73 -15.68 6.25
C PRO A 495 -16.99 -16.49 7.52
N VAL A 496 -16.02 -17.28 7.95
CA VAL A 496 -16.01 -17.70 9.35
C VAL A 496 -15.93 -16.37 10.09
N GLU A 497 -17.03 -15.96 10.73
CA GLU A 497 -16.98 -14.95 11.78
C GLU A 497 -15.80 -15.32 12.68
N PRO A 498 -14.98 -14.35 13.14
CA PRO A 498 -13.84 -14.68 13.99
C PRO A 498 -14.35 -15.57 15.11
N ILE A 499 -13.87 -16.83 15.14
CA ILE A 499 -14.31 -17.82 16.11
C ILE A 499 -14.03 -17.23 17.49
N ALA A 500 -15.10 -16.77 18.13
CA ALA A 500 -15.17 -16.83 19.56
C ALA A 500 -15.10 -18.32 19.92
N GLN A 501 -14.20 -18.63 20.85
CA GLN A 501 -14.12 -19.84 21.66
C GLN A 501 -13.01 -20.86 21.33
N THR A 502 -12.07 -20.86 22.27
CA THR A 502 -11.51 -22.01 23.00
C THR A 502 -10.73 -23.05 22.21
N ALA A 503 -9.43 -22.78 22.05
CA ALA A 503 -8.42 -23.78 22.28
C ALA A 503 -7.55 -23.29 23.44
N THR A 504 -7.78 -23.83 24.63
CA THR A 504 -6.85 -23.72 25.76
C THR A 504 -5.54 -24.38 25.34
N LEU A 505 -4.48 -23.59 25.27
CA LEU A 505 -3.11 -24.11 25.28
C LEU A 505 -2.88 -24.85 26.61
N PRO A 506 -2.17 -25.98 26.62
CA PRO A 506 -1.85 -26.67 27.87
C PRO A 506 -1.03 -25.76 28.77
N ALA A 507 -1.45 -25.63 30.02
CA ALA A 507 -0.69 -24.94 31.05
C ALA A 507 0.67 -25.63 31.23
N ALA A 508 1.74 -24.85 31.22
CA ALA A 508 3.05 -25.31 31.63
C ALA A 508 2.99 -25.68 33.12
N GLU A 509 2.99 -26.98 33.41
CA GLU A 509 3.26 -27.47 34.75
C GLU A 509 4.73 -27.18 35.08
N ALA A 510 4.92 -26.37 36.11
CA ALA A 510 6.20 -26.15 36.74
C ALA A 510 6.62 -27.44 37.46
N VAL A 511 7.65 -28.11 36.95
CA VAL A 511 8.37 -29.14 37.69
C VAL A 511 9.55 -28.47 38.39
N ARG A 512 9.58 -28.61 39.72
CA ARG A 512 10.73 -28.30 40.57
C ARG A 512 11.93 -29.18 40.25
#